data_AF-A0A961HSA4-F1
#
_entry.id   AF-A0A961HSA4-F1
#
_cell.length_a   1.000
_cell.length_b   1.000
_cell.length_c   1.000
_cell.angle_alpha   90.00
_cell.angle_beta   90.00
_cell.angle_gamma   90.00
#
_symmetry.space_group_name_H-M   'P 1'
#
loop_
_entity.id
_entity.type
_entity.pdbx_description
1 polymer ?
#
loop_
_entity_poly.entity_id
_entity_poly.type
_entity_poly.pdbx_seq_one_letter_code
_entity_poly.pdbx_strand_id
1 'polypeptide(L)'
;MRKPFGEILLEEGIINREELDEVLKIKEKSALRIGQIIQKRGLAEEADVLRALANQYGYAYENKLQFSADPIFDRVPREFIERSRVVPIARKGKTITVAVANPADIHPMDDLRKYLKGYRVQFLMASETEIMRIVHSHYQKASATAEEVMEGLGGDEYADLDSLSEDTMDMANEAPIIRMVNAILSQGVQERASDIHIEPYEKTLEIRYRIDGILHPRLSPPRLIHAGVV
;
A
#
# COMPACT_ATOMS: atom_id res chain seq x y z
N MET A 1 16.87 -27.19 13.65
CA MET A 1 16.28 -27.43 12.31
C MET A 1 14.83 -26.97 12.36
N ARG A 2 14.35 -26.14 11.44
CA ARG A 2 12.94 -25.70 11.43
C ARG A 2 12.05 -26.92 11.14
N LYS A 3 10.89 -27.01 11.79
CA LYS A 3 9.91 -28.07 11.48
C LYS A 3 9.48 -27.95 10.01
N PRO A 4 9.29 -29.07 9.29
CA PRO A 4 8.74 -29.04 7.93
C PRO A 4 7.37 -28.37 7.92
N PHE A 5 7.07 -27.60 6.87
CA PHE A 5 5.81 -26.85 6.79
C PHE A 5 4.58 -27.75 6.84
N GLY A 6 4.63 -28.93 6.20
CA GLY A 6 3.55 -29.91 6.26
C GLY A 6 3.23 -30.42 7.67
N GLU A 7 4.25 -30.63 8.50
CA GLU A 7 4.05 -31.07 9.89
C GLU A 7 3.39 -29.97 10.74
N ILE A 8 3.72 -28.70 10.49
CA ILE A 8 3.07 -27.57 11.16
C ILE A 8 1.58 -27.52 10.81
N LEU A 9 1.24 -27.74 9.53
CA LEU A 9 -0.16 -27.77 9.10
C LEU A 9 -0.96 -28.93 9.72
N LEU A 10 -0.31 -30.07 9.99
CA LEU A 10 -0.92 -31.18 10.73
C LEU A 10 -1.12 -30.84 12.21
N GLU A 11 -0.09 -30.27 12.85
CA GLU A 11 -0.14 -29.88 14.27
C GLU A 11 -1.22 -28.82 14.53
N GLU A 12 -1.41 -27.90 13.59
CA GLU A 12 -2.44 -26.86 13.64
C GLU A 12 -3.83 -27.36 13.20
N GLY A 13 -3.95 -28.61 12.75
CA GLY A 13 -5.23 -29.21 12.33
C GLY A 13 -5.80 -28.63 11.02
N ILE A 14 -4.96 -27.97 10.21
CA ILE A 14 -5.35 -27.37 8.94
C ILE A 14 -5.55 -28.44 7.86
N ILE A 15 -4.73 -29.49 7.90
CA ILE A 15 -4.86 -30.66 7.03
C ILE A 15 -4.69 -31.93 7.86
N ASN A 16 -5.09 -33.08 7.31
CA ASN A 16 -4.80 -34.40 7.85
C ASN A 16 -3.63 -35.08 7.11
N ARG A 17 -3.19 -36.25 7.62
CA ARG A 17 -2.02 -36.98 7.07
C ARG A 17 -2.24 -37.42 5.61
N GLU A 18 -3.45 -37.85 5.28
CA GLU A 18 -3.82 -38.34 3.95
C GLU A 18 -3.78 -37.18 2.94
N GLU A 19 -4.35 -36.03 3.30
CA GLU A 19 -4.31 -34.80 2.51
C GLU A 19 -2.87 -34.30 2.29
N LEU A 20 -2.02 -34.35 3.32
CA LEU A 20 -0.61 -33.98 3.18
C LEU A 20 0.13 -34.90 2.22
N ASP A 21 -0.09 -36.21 2.29
CA ASP A 21 0.55 -37.17 1.39
C ASP A 21 0.13 -36.93 -0.08
N GLU A 22 -1.14 -36.59 -0.32
CA GLU A 22 -1.61 -36.19 -1.64
C GLU A 22 -0.96 -34.88 -2.12
N VAL A 23 -0.87 -33.88 -1.25
CA VAL A 23 -0.22 -32.59 -1.57
C VAL A 23 1.26 -32.79 -1.92
N LEU A 24 1.97 -33.67 -1.23
CA LEU A 24 3.36 -34.00 -1.51
C LEU A 24 3.52 -34.69 -2.88
N LYS A 25 2.63 -35.63 -3.23
CA LYS A 25 2.60 -36.26 -4.57
C LYS A 25 2.37 -35.24 -5.69
N ILE A 26 1.52 -34.23 -5.46
CA ILE A 26 1.30 -33.14 -6.41
C ILE A 26 2.54 -32.24 -6.50
N LYS A 27 3.19 -31.96 -5.36
CA LYS A 27 4.39 -31.13 -5.28
C LYS A 27 5.57 -31.70 -6.09
N GLU A 28 5.71 -33.02 -6.16
CA GLU A 28 6.72 -33.68 -6.98
C GLU A 28 6.52 -33.42 -8.48
N LYS A 29 5.27 -33.28 -8.91
CA LYS A 29 4.87 -33.07 -10.31
C LYS A 29 4.62 -31.60 -10.66
N SER A 30 4.88 -30.68 -9.73
CA SER A 30 4.51 -29.26 -9.87
C SER A 30 5.58 -28.32 -9.33
N ALA A 31 5.73 -27.16 -9.97
CA ALA A 31 6.57 -26.08 -9.48
C ALA A 31 5.94 -25.30 -8.29
N LEU A 32 4.65 -25.53 -8.00
CA LEU A 32 3.94 -24.84 -6.92
C LEU A 32 4.51 -25.20 -5.53
N ARG A 33 4.36 -24.30 -4.57
CA ARG A 33 4.69 -24.56 -3.15
C ARG A 33 3.54 -25.29 -2.45
N ILE A 34 3.84 -26.00 -1.36
CA ILE A 34 2.85 -26.75 -0.56
C ILE A 34 1.65 -25.88 -0.20
N GLY A 35 1.86 -24.67 0.34
CA GLY A 35 0.77 -23.75 0.68
C GLY A 35 -0.12 -23.39 -0.52
N GLN A 36 0.49 -23.16 -1.70
CA GLN A 36 -0.26 -22.86 -2.93
C GLN A 36 -1.10 -24.05 -3.40
N ILE A 37 -0.59 -25.28 -3.25
CA ILE A 37 -1.33 -26.50 -3.62
C ILE A 37 -2.53 -26.67 -2.69
N ILE A 38 -2.35 -26.48 -1.39
CA ILE A 38 -3.40 -26.60 -0.37
C ILE A 38 -4.51 -25.57 -0.61
N GLN A 39 -4.15 -24.31 -0.84
CA GLN A 39 -5.10 -23.25 -1.20
C GLN A 39 -5.88 -23.59 -2.49
N LYS A 40 -5.19 -24.03 -3.55
CA LYS A 40 -5.84 -24.38 -4.82
C LYS A 40 -6.80 -25.56 -4.70
N ARG A 41 -6.58 -26.46 -3.74
CA ARG A 41 -7.48 -27.58 -3.46
C ARG A 41 -8.60 -27.23 -2.50
N GLY A 42 -8.64 -26.01 -1.97
CA GLY A 42 -9.62 -25.59 -0.97
C GLY A 42 -9.42 -26.26 0.39
N LEU A 43 -8.23 -26.77 0.67
CA LEU A 43 -7.91 -27.45 1.93
C LEU A 43 -7.61 -26.47 3.07
N ALA A 44 -7.23 -25.23 2.74
CA ALA A 44 -6.96 -24.18 3.72
C ALA A 44 -7.18 -22.80 3.10
N GLU A 45 -7.55 -21.83 3.93
CA GLU A 45 -7.59 -20.43 3.52
C GLU A 45 -6.18 -19.81 3.48
N GLU A 46 -6.05 -18.67 2.83
CA GLU A 46 -4.78 -17.92 2.81
C GLU A 46 -4.32 -17.55 4.22
N ALA A 47 -5.25 -17.16 5.10
CA ALA A 47 -4.94 -16.83 6.48
C ALA A 47 -4.33 -18.01 7.25
N ASP A 48 -4.82 -19.24 7.04
CA ASP A 48 -4.27 -20.45 7.65
C ASP A 48 -2.83 -20.69 7.22
N VAL A 49 -2.58 -20.62 5.91
CA VAL A 49 -1.24 -20.82 5.33
C VAL A 49 -0.25 -19.77 5.83
N LEU A 50 -0.67 -18.50 5.90
CA LEU A 50 0.18 -17.42 6.40
C LEU A 50 0.47 -17.54 7.89
N ARG A 51 -0.51 -17.96 8.71
CA ARG A 51 -0.31 -18.24 10.15
C ARG A 51 0.69 -19.37 10.37
N ALA A 52 0.52 -20.49 9.67
CA ALA A 52 1.43 -21.62 9.77
C ALA A 52 2.86 -21.23 9.32
N LEU A 53 2.98 -20.41 8.27
CA LEU A 53 4.28 -19.88 7.84
C LEU A 53 4.88 -18.94 8.89
N ALA A 54 4.07 -18.07 9.51
CA ALA A 54 4.53 -17.20 10.58
C ALA A 54 5.08 -18.02 11.75
N ASN A 55 4.37 -19.06 12.17
CA ASN A 55 4.81 -20.00 13.21
C ASN A 55 6.15 -20.67 12.82
N GLN A 56 6.26 -21.19 11.59
CA GLN A 56 7.47 -21.84 11.10
C GLN A 56 8.72 -20.93 11.16
N TYR A 57 8.55 -19.63 10.91
CA TYR A 57 9.64 -18.65 10.87
C TYR A 57 9.81 -17.89 12.19
N GLY A 58 8.92 -18.09 13.16
CA GLY A 58 8.94 -17.39 14.45
C GLY A 58 8.50 -15.93 14.35
N TYR A 59 7.59 -15.62 13.42
CA TYR A 59 7.01 -14.30 13.22
C TYR A 59 5.58 -14.25 13.77
N ALA A 60 5.14 -13.06 14.17
CA ALA A 60 3.73 -12.80 14.39
C ALA A 60 3.00 -12.76 13.04
N TYR A 61 1.70 -13.05 13.01
CA TYR A 61 0.84 -12.86 11.85
C TYR A 61 -0.25 -11.86 12.18
N GLU A 62 -0.49 -10.91 11.27
CA GLU A 62 -1.57 -9.93 11.37
C GLU A 62 -2.42 -10.00 10.10
N ASN A 63 -3.73 -10.22 10.28
CA ASN A 63 -4.67 -10.22 9.15
C ASN A 63 -4.96 -8.80 8.64
N LYS A 64 -4.84 -7.80 9.52
CA LYS A 64 -5.04 -6.39 9.17
C LYS A 64 -3.92 -5.55 9.75
N LEU A 65 -3.15 -4.92 8.88
CA LEU A 65 -1.99 -4.13 9.29
C LEU A 65 -2.42 -2.76 9.83
N GLN A 66 -1.92 -2.43 11.03
CA GLN A 66 -1.94 -1.07 11.56
C GLN A 66 -0.72 -0.32 11.05
N PHE A 67 -0.96 0.75 10.28
CA PHE A 67 0.10 1.56 9.70
C PHE A 67 0.22 2.89 10.45
N SER A 68 1.44 3.18 10.93
CA SER A 68 1.79 4.44 11.57
C SER A 68 2.96 5.04 10.78
N ALA A 69 2.66 6.07 9.98
CA ALA A 69 3.65 6.73 9.14
C ALA A 69 4.85 7.23 9.96
N ASP A 70 6.06 7.09 9.41
CA ASP A 70 7.29 7.64 9.96
C ASP A 70 8.20 8.05 8.77
N PRO A 71 8.78 9.26 8.77
CA PRO A 71 9.64 9.74 7.68
C PRO A 71 10.83 8.81 7.36
N ILE A 72 11.24 7.95 8.28
CA ILE A 72 12.31 6.98 8.01
C ILE A 72 11.92 5.96 6.93
N PHE A 73 10.63 5.72 6.72
CA PHE A 73 10.11 4.74 5.75
C PHE A 73 10.34 5.19 4.31
N ASP A 74 10.47 6.49 4.07
CA ASP A 74 10.76 7.06 2.75
C ASP A 74 12.19 6.77 2.27
N ARG A 75 13.06 6.26 3.16
CA ARG A 75 14.38 5.74 2.79
C ARG A 75 14.31 4.44 2.00
N VAL A 76 13.19 3.73 2.08
CA VAL A 76 12.98 2.49 1.32
C VAL A 76 12.29 2.84 0.00
N PRO A 77 12.92 2.59 -1.16
CA PRO A 77 12.32 2.92 -2.44
C PRO A 77 10.97 2.20 -2.64
N ARG A 78 9.97 2.90 -3.17
CA ARG A 78 8.64 2.33 -3.43
C ARG A 78 8.71 1.09 -4.33
N GLU A 79 9.46 1.17 -5.42
CA GLU A 79 9.64 0.07 -6.38
C GLU A 79 10.24 -1.18 -5.70
N PHE A 80 11.02 -0.99 -4.63
CA PHE A 80 11.53 -2.08 -3.82
C PHE A 80 10.45 -2.70 -2.92
N ILE A 81 9.50 -1.92 -2.39
CA ILE A 81 8.41 -2.39 -1.51
C ILE A 81 7.29 -3.08 -2.29
N GLU A 82 6.89 -2.49 -3.41
CA GLU A 82 6.35 -3.23 -4.57
C GLU A 82 7.38 -4.30 -4.97
N ARG A 83 7.28 -5.20 -5.94
CA ARG A 83 8.30 -6.26 -6.16
C ARG A 83 8.62 -7.18 -4.94
N SER A 84 9.27 -6.73 -3.86
CA SER A 84 9.63 -7.56 -2.70
C SER A 84 8.49 -7.89 -1.74
N ARG A 85 7.44 -7.06 -1.70
CA ARG A 85 6.34 -7.20 -0.72
C ARG A 85 6.85 -7.19 0.73
N VAL A 86 7.75 -6.25 1.02
CA VAL A 86 8.27 -5.99 2.35
C VAL A 86 8.12 -4.51 2.67
N VAL A 87 7.30 -4.18 3.67
CA VAL A 87 6.93 -2.78 3.98
C VAL A 87 7.14 -2.47 5.47
N PRO A 88 7.84 -1.37 5.82
CA PRO A 88 7.88 -0.89 7.19
C PRO A 88 6.52 -0.28 7.57
N ILE A 89 6.00 -0.62 8.76
CA ILE A 89 4.62 -0.24 9.15
C ILE A 89 4.52 0.57 10.43
N ALA A 90 5.52 0.47 11.32
CA ALA A 90 5.53 1.20 12.58
C ALA A 90 6.95 1.31 13.13
N ARG A 91 7.22 2.41 13.85
CA ARG A 91 8.47 2.61 14.59
C ARG A 91 8.19 2.84 16.07
N LYS A 92 8.90 2.13 16.93
CA LYS A 92 8.93 2.35 18.38
C LYS A 92 10.37 2.50 18.86
N GLY A 93 10.78 3.73 19.11
CA GLY A 93 12.18 4.04 19.46
C GLY A 93 13.13 3.63 18.34
N LYS A 94 14.07 2.72 18.62
CA LYS A 94 15.04 2.18 17.63
C LYS A 94 14.56 0.91 16.92
N THR A 95 13.34 0.45 17.18
CA THR A 95 12.80 -0.74 16.55
C THR A 95 11.79 -0.36 15.47
N ILE A 96 11.96 -0.92 14.27
CA ILE A 96 11.01 -0.79 13.15
C ILE A 96 10.35 -2.15 12.94
N THR A 97 9.02 -2.16 12.97
CA THR A 97 8.21 -3.31 12.60
C THR A 97 7.99 -3.30 11.10
N VAL A 98 8.21 -4.44 10.46
CA VAL A 98 8.15 -4.63 9.02
C VAL A 98 7.22 -5.81 8.71
N ALA A 99 6.26 -5.60 7.82
CA ALA A 99 5.44 -6.67 7.27
C ALA A 99 6.13 -7.32 6.07
N VAL A 100 6.07 -8.66 5.99
CA VAL A 100 6.60 -9.46 4.88
C VAL A 100 5.55 -10.48 4.43
N ALA A 101 5.35 -10.60 3.11
CA ALA A 101 4.44 -11.60 2.54
C ALA A 101 5.08 -12.99 2.42
N ASN A 102 6.37 -13.04 2.11
CA ASN A 102 7.10 -14.31 1.92
C ASN A 102 8.35 -14.37 2.80
N PRO A 103 8.31 -15.06 3.95
CA PRO A 103 9.40 -15.09 4.92
C PRO A 103 10.55 -16.02 4.47
N ALA A 104 10.32 -16.84 3.44
CA ALA A 104 11.32 -17.73 2.85
C ALA A 104 12.31 -16.99 1.95
N ASP A 105 11.92 -15.82 1.41
CA ASP A 105 12.80 -14.99 0.61
C ASP A 105 13.57 -14.00 1.50
N ILE A 106 14.78 -14.39 1.89
CA ILE A 106 15.60 -13.61 2.81
C ILE A 106 16.27 -12.40 2.15
N HIS A 107 16.44 -12.41 0.82
CA HIS A 107 17.22 -11.39 0.13
C HIS A 107 16.61 -9.99 0.28
N PRO A 108 15.30 -9.78 0.05
CA PRO A 108 14.69 -8.48 0.28
C PRO A 108 14.71 -8.07 1.75
N MET A 109 14.61 -9.02 2.69
CA MET A 109 14.68 -8.70 4.11
C MET A 109 16.06 -8.16 4.50
N ASP A 110 17.13 -8.70 3.91
CA ASP A 110 18.50 -8.23 4.13
C ASP A 110 18.76 -6.89 3.42
N ASP A 111 18.24 -6.70 2.22
CA ASP A 111 18.33 -5.43 1.49
C ASP A 111 17.56 -4.31 2.19
N LEU A 112 16.36 -4.59 2.72
CA LEU A 112 15.57 -3.64 3.51
C LEU A 112 16.37 -3.11 4.70
N ARG A 113 17.10 -3.99 5.41
CA ARG A 113 17.95 -3.58 6.54
C ARG A 113 19.03 -2.59 6.14
N LYS A 114 19.48 -2.57 4.87
CA LYS A 114 20.46 -1.61 4.37
C LYS A 114 19.87 -0.20 4.24
N TYR A 115 18.59 -0.10 3.86
CA TYR A 115 17.87 1.18 3.82
C TYR A 115 17.57 1.72 5.23
N LEU A 116 17.31 0.82 6.17
CA LEU A 116 16.95 1.13 7.57
C LEU A 116 18.14 1.01 8.54
N LYS A 117 19.36 1.29 8.08
CA LYS A 117 20.58 1.23 8.92
C LYS A 117 20.43 2.10 10.19
N GLY A 118 20.90 1.56 11.31
CA GLY A 118 20.79 2.22 12.63
C GLY A 118 19.54 1.84 13.42
N TYR A 119 18.62 1.07 12.81
CA TYR A 119 17.42 0.55 13.46
C TYR A 119 17.48 -0.97 13.60
N ARG A 120 16.85 -1.48 14.66
CA ARG A 120 16.55 -2.90 14.80
C ARG A 120 15.28 -3.20 14.02
N VAL A 121 15.35 -4.11 13.06
CA VAL A 121 14.18 -4.53 12.28
C VAL A 121 13.56 -5.77 12.93
N GLN A 122 12.25 -5.75 13.16
CA GLN A 122 11.45 -6.90 13.56
C GLN A 122 10.43 -7.19 12.46
N PHE A 123 10.27 -8.47 12.12
CA PHE A 123 9.38 -8.89 11.04
C PHE A 123 8.11 -9.49 11.61
N LEU A 124 7.01 -9.21 10.91
CA LEU A 124 5.75 -9.92 11.04
C LEU A 124 5.24 -10.31 9.65
N MET A 125 4.36 -11.29 9.62
CA MET A 125 3.71 -11.80 8.41
C MET A 125 2.37 -11.11 8.19
N ALA A 126 2.08 -10.81 6.94
CA ALA A 126 0.78 -10.34 6.48
C ALA A 126 0.55 -10.76 5.02
N SER A 127 -0.69 -10.67 4.55
CA SER A 127 -1.00 -10.97 3.15
C SER A 127 -0.37 -9.94 2.21
N GLU A 128 -0.09 -10.35 0.97
CA GLU A 128 0.37 -9.44 -0.07
C GLU A 128 -0.65 -8.30 -0.29
N THR A 129 -1.93 -8.61 -0.21
CA THR A 129 -3.04 -7.65 -0.33
C THR A 129 -2.95 -6.54 0.73
N GLU A 130 -2.73 -6.88 2.00
CA GLU A 130 -2.60 -5.88 3.06
C GLU A 130 -1.33 -5.03 2.91
N ILE A 131 -0.22 -5.63 2.47
CA ILE A 131 1.00 -4.89 2.17
C ILE A 131 0.75 -3.90 1.03
N MET A 132 0.11 -4.34 -0.06
CA MET A 132 -0.21 -3.48 -1.19
C MET A 132 -1.22 -2.39 -0.84
N ARG A 133 -2.16 -2.64 0.09
CA ARG A 133 -3.05 -1.60 0.63
C ARG A 133 -2.26 -0.46 1.29
N ILE A 134 -1.22 -0.77 2.05
CA ILE A 134 -0.34 0.25 2.64
C ILE A 134 0.46 0.96 1.55
N VAL A 135 1.02 0.21 0.59
CA VAL A 135 1.76 0.80 -0.53
C VAL A 135 0.91 1.82 -1.28
N HIS A 136 -0.32 1.45 -1.64
CA HIS A 136 -1.22 2.36 -2.34
C HIS A 136 -1.58 3.56 -1.46
N SER A 137 -2.04 3.37 -0.22
CA SER A 137 -2.48 4.49 0.63
C SER A 137 -1.38 5.46 1.07
N HIS A 138 -0.14 4.97 1.30
CA HIS A 138 0.98 5.78 1.77
C HIS A 138 1.87 6.28 0.63
N TYR A 139 2.18 5.42 -0.35
CA TYR A 139 3.17 5.71 -1.38
C TYR A 139 2.57 6.15 -2.74
N GLN A 140 1.24 6.06 -2.98
CA GLN A 140 0.63 6.78 -4.11
C GLN A 140 0.68 8.30 -3.92
N LYS A 141 0.74 8.79 -2.68
CA LYS A 141 0.85 10.22 -2.37
C LYS A 141 2.12 10.88 -2.92
N ALA A 142 3.12 10.10 -3.33
CA ALA A 142 4.39 10.61 -3.85
C ALA A 142 4.52 10.57 -5.39
N SER A 143 3.56 9.97 -6.11
CA SER A 143 3.68 9.76 -7.56
C SER A 143 2.36 9.76 -8.34
N ALA A 144 1.21 10.02 -7.71
CA ALA A 144 -0.01 10.24 -8.48
C ALA A 144 0.17 11.52 -9.31
N THR A 145 0.09 11.42 -10.63
CA THR A 145 -0.06 12.60 -11.48
C THR A 145 -1.37 13.29 -11.12
N ALA A 146 -1.47 14.60 -11.33
CA ALA A 146 -2.71 15.32 -11.04
C ALA A 146 -3.94 14.70 -11.75
N GLU A 147 -3.71 14.05 -12.90
CA GLU A 147 -4.71 13.30 -13.66
C GLU A 147 -5.27 12.08 -12.90
N GLU A 148 -4.43 11.26 -12.26
CA GLU A 148 -4.88 10.09 -11.48
C GLU A 148 -5.61 10.48 -10.19
N VAL A 149 -5.19 11.59 -9.56
CA VAL A 149 -5.91 12.16 -8.40
C VAL A 149 -7.27 12.69 -8.82
N MET A 150 -7.38 13.29 -10.01
CA MET A 150 -8.65 13.83 -10.53
C MET A 150 -9.62 12.73 -11.02
N GLU A 151 -9.14 11.64 -11.63
CA GLU A 151 -10.00 10.50 -12.00
C GLU A 151 -10.55 9.77 -10.75
N GLY A 152 -9.75 9.65 -9.70
CA GLY A 152 -10.21 9.07 -8.42
C GLY A 152 -11.26 9.90 -7.68
N LEU A 153 -11.33 11.21 -7.96
CA LEU A 153 -12.38 12.11 -7.47
C LEU A 153 -13.63 12.10 -8.39
N GLY A 154 -13.66 11.30 -9.45
CA GLY A 154 -14.83 11.19 -10.34
C GLY A 154 -15.75 10.01 -10.05
N GLY A 155 -15.30 9.03 -9.25
CA GLY A 155 -15.96 7.74 -9.08
C GLY A 155 -16.63 7.55 -7.73
N ASP A 156 -17.95 7.40 -7.75
CA ASP A 156 -18.87 6.87 -6.71
C ASP A 156 -18.88 7.49 -5.30
N GLU A 157 -17.87 8.23 -4.83
CA GLU A 157 -17.91 8.91 -3.52
C GLU A 157 -18.81 10.15 -3.51
N TYR A 158 -19.18 10.70 -4.68
CA TYR A 158 -19.96 11.95 -4.77
C TYR A 158 -21.47 11.76 -4.75
N ALA A 159 -21.97 10.54 -4.95
CA ALA A 159 -23.41 10.28 -4.98
C ALA A 159 -24.08 10.39 -3.59
N ASP A 160 -23.30 10.34 -2.50
CA ASP A 160 -23.80 10.31 -1.12
C ASP A 160 -23.61 11.65 -0.37
N LEU A 161 -22.91 12.63 -0.98
CA LEU A 161 -22.54 13.89 -0.31
C LEU A 161 -23.67 14.92 -0.24
N ASP A 162 -24.74 14.79 -1.02
CA ASP A 162 -25.93 15.67 -0.96
C ASP A 162 -26.72 15.51 0.36
N SER A 163 -26.35 14.53 1.20
CA SER A 163 -27.04 14.17 2.45
C SER A 163 -26.35 14.66 3.73
N LEU A 164 -25.18 15.30 3.63
CA LEU A 164 -24.38 15.71 4.78
C LEU A 164 -24.66 17.17 5.19
N SER A 165 -24.71 17.43 6.50
CA SER A 165 -24.85 18.78 7.06
C SER A 165 -23.66 19.68 6.69
N GLU A 166 -23.87 20.99 6.59
CA GLU A 166 -22.84 21.99 6.20
C GLU A 166 -21.53 21.86 7.02
N ASP A 167 -21.61 21.66 8.34
CA ASP A 167 -20.43 21.44 9.19
C ASP A 167 -19.65 20.15 8.87
N THR A 168 -20.32 19.11 8.35
CA THR A 168 -19.68 17.85 7.95
C THR A 168 -19.11 17.96 6.53
N MET A 169 -19.72 18.77 5.67
CA MET A 169 -19.19 19.08 4.34
C MET A 169 -17.85 19.82 4.41
N ASP A 170 -17.66 20.76 5.34
CA ASP A 170 -16.40 21.50 5.48
C ASP A 170 -15.23 20.58 5.87
N MET A 171 -15.44 19.68 6.83
CA MET A 171 -14.43 18.68 7.23
C MET A 171 -14.19 17.61 6.14
N ALA A 172 -15.23 17.22 5.41
CA ALA A 172 -15.13 16.27 4.31
C ALA A 172 -14.43 16.87 3.08
N ASN A 173 -14.56 18.18 2.87
CA ASN A 173 -13.92 18.92 1.77
C ASN A 173 -12.45 19.27 2.06
N GLU A 174 -12.05 19.43 3.32
CA GLU A 174 -10.70 19.85 3.70
C GLU A 174 -9.63 18.83 3.25
N ALA A 175 -9.86 17.52 3.43
CA ALA A 175 -8.91 16.49 3.03
C ALA A 175 -8.76 16.33 1.48
N PRO A 176 -9.82 16.33 0.66
CA PRO A 176 -9.74 16.43 -0.80
C PRO A 176 -9.08 17.72 -1.30
N ILE A 177 -9.40 18.89 -0.72
CA ILE A 177 -8.82 20.18 -1.11
C ILE A 177 -7.32 20.19 -0.86
N ILE A 178 -6.88 19.78 0.33
CA ILE A 178 -5.46 19.67 0.68
C ILE A 178 -4.75 18.70 -0.27
N ARG A 179 -5.39 17.56 -0.64
CA ARG A 179 -4.84 16.62 -1.63
C ARG A 179 -4.69 17.27 -3.01
N MET A 180 -5.67 18.03 -3.45
CA MET A 180 -5.63 18.73 -4.73
C MET A 180 -4.53 19.79 -4.77
N VAL A 181 -4.43 20.63 -3.74
CA VAL A 181 -3.37 21.66 -3.64
C VAL A 181 -1.99 21.00 -3.65
N ASN A 182 -1.78 19.93 -2.89
CA ASN A 182 -0.51 19.21 -2.88
C ASN A 182 -0.18 18.59 -4.24
N ALA A 183 -1.18 18.08 -4.97
CA ALA A 183 -0.99 17.55 -6.32
C ALA A 183 -0.58 18.65 -7.31
N ILE A 184 -1.23 19.82 -7.26
CA ILE A 184 -0.91 20.98 -8.09
C ILE A 184 0.54 21.45 -7.84
N LEU A 185 0.92 21.57 -6.57
CA LEU A 185 2.28 21.99 -6.19
C LEU A 185 3.33 20.96 -6.63
N SER A 186 3.05 19.68 -6.40
CA SER A 186 3.98 18.60 -6.77
C SER A 186 4.20 18.52 -8.28
N GLN A 187 3.13 18.67 -9.06
CA GLN A 187 3.23 18.74 -10.53
C GLN A 187 4.02 19.97 -10.99
N GLY A 188 3.79 21.14 -10.38
CA GLY A 188 4.56 22.34 -10.68
C GLY A 188 6.07 22.16 -10.47
N VAL A 189 6.46 21.49 -9.38
CA VAL A 189 7.87 21.15 -9.12
C VAL A 189 8.42 20.14 -10.13
N GLN A 190 7.65 19.11 -10.45
CA GLN A 190 8.06 18.07 -11.40
C GLN A 190 8.28 18.63 -12.81
N GLU A 191 7.39 19.51 -13.26
CA GLU A 191 7.47 20.18 -14.57
C GLU A 191 8.39 21.41 -14.57
N ARG A 192 9.03 21.72 -13.43
CA ARG A 192 9.89 22.92 -13.25
C ARG A 192 9.18 24.21 -13.64
N ALA A 193 7.89 24.30 -13.32
CA ALA A 193 7.12 25.50 -13.55
C ALA A 193 7.63 26.65 -12.68
N SER A 194 7.74 27.82 -13.29
CA SER A 194 8.13 29.07 -12.63
C SER A 194 6.95 29.71 -11.88
N ASP A 195 5.75 29.58 -12.43
CA ASP A 195 4.50 30.10 -11.87
C ASP A 195 3.38 29.06 -12.02
N ILE A 196 2.47 29.02 -11.06
CA ILE A 196 1.21 28.28 -11.13
C ILE A 196 0.06 29.29 -11.10
N HIS A 197 -0.71 29.35 -12.17
CA HIS A 197 -1.88 30.20 -12.30
C HIS A 197 -3.14 29.41 -11.99
N ILE A 198 -3.95 29.92 -11.07
CA ILE A 198 -5.24 29.33 -10.70
C ILE A 198 -6.31 30.38 -11.02
N GLU A 199 -7.19 30.05 -11.98
CA GLU A 199 -8.17 30.97 -12.53
C GLU A 199 -9.59 30.44 -12.29
N PRO A 200 -10.29 31.00 -11.30
CA PRO A 200 -11.68 30.63 -11.04
C PRO A 200 -12.61 31.27 -12.08
N TYR A 201 -13.37 30.44 -12.78
CA TYR A 201 -14.49 30.85 -13.65
C TYR A 201 -15.82 30.39 -13.05
N GLU A 202 -16.93 30.91 -13.56
CA GLU A 202 -18.28 30.65 -12.99
C GLU A 202 -18.60 29.17 -12.79
N LYS A 203 -18.09 28.29 -13.66
CA LYS A 203 -18.40 26.84 -13.68
C LYS A 203 -17.18 25.91 -13.65
N THR A 204 -15.97 26.45 -13.73
CA THR A 204 -14.74 25.67 -13.90
C THR A 204 -13.58 26.37 -13.19
N LEU A 205 -12.63 25.59 -12.69
CA LEU A 205 -11.37 26.11 -12.17
C LEU A 205 -10.27 25.77 -13.18
N GLU A 206 -9.67 26.74 -13.85
CA GLU A 206 -8.56 26.48 -14.76
C GLU A 206 -7.22 26.61 -14.06
N ILE A 207 -6.34 25.63 -14.27
CA ILE A 207 -4.99 25.61 -13.70
C ILE A 207 -3.99 25.61 -14.86
N ARG A 208 -3.05 26.57 -14.84
CA ARG A 208 -2.04 26.75 -15.88
C ARG A 208 -0.64 26.85 -15.27
N TYR A 209 0.31 26.11 -15.83
CA TYR A 209 1.71 26.15 -15.40
C TYR A 209 2.53 27.00 -16.37
N ARG A 210 3.40 27.86 -15.85
CA ARG A 210 4.36 28.59 -16.68
C ARG A 210 5.69 27.85 -16.74
N ILE A 211 5.96 27.24 -17.89
CA ILE A 211 7.19 26.46 -18.14
C ILE A 211 7.95 27.18 -19.24
N ASP A 212 9.21 27.54 -18.98
CA ASP A 212 10.07 28.28 -19.92
C ASP A 212 9.41 29.54 -20.53
N GLY A 213 8.58 30.22 -19.74
CA GLY A 213 7.87 31.45 -20.12
C GLY A 213 6.55 31.25 -20.86
N ILE A 214 6.13 30.01 -21.12
CA ILE A 214 4.88 29.68 -21.83
C ILE A 214 3.86 29.08 -20.85
N LEU A 215 2.60 29.50 -20.96
CA LEU A 215 1.50 28.94 -20.17
C LEU A 215 0.96 27.66 -20.79
N HIS A 216 0.99 26.58 -20.01
CA HIS A 216 0.45 25.28 -20.38
C HIS A 216 -0.84 25.01 -19.58
N PRO A 217 -2.01 24.93 -20.24
CA PRO A 217 -3.25 24.59 -19.56
C PRO A 217 -3.26 23.11 -19.15
N ARG A 218 -3.77 22.83 -17.95
CA ARG A 218 -3.97 21.47 -17.42
C ARG A 218 -5.42 21.28 -16.97
N LEU A 219 -5.73 20.04 -16.59
CA LEU A 219 -7.07 19.55 -16.28
C LEU A 219 -7.74 20.37 -15.16
N SER A 220 -9.01 20.70 -15.37
CA SER A 220 -9.81 21.59 -14.53
C SER A 220 -10.76 20.78 -13.65
N PRO A 221 -10.71 20.88 -12.30
CA PRO A 221 -11.64 20.17 -11.43
C PRO A 221 -13.06 20.78 -11.49
N PRO A 222 -14.12 19.99 -11.23
CA PRO A 222 -15.50 20.48 -11.13
C PRO A 222 -15.73 21.37 -9.89
N ARG A 223 -16.77 22.23 -9.94
CA ARG A 223 -17.05 23.36 -9.00
C ARG A 223 -17.04 23.04 -7.50
N LEU A 224 -17.25 21.79 -7.08
CA LEU A 224 -17.38 21.44 -5.66
C LEU A 224 -16.13 21.77 -4.81
N ILE A 225 -14.99 22.04 -5.44
CA ILE A 225 -13.70 22.30 -4.75
C ILE A 225 -13.38 23.82 -4.68
N HIS A 226 -14.30 24.68 -5.12
CA HIS A 226 -14.07 26.13 -5.24
C HIS A 226 -13.96 26.86 -3.89
N ALA A 227 -14.51 26.30 -2.80
CA ALA A 227 -14.65 27.00 -1.52
C ALA A 227 -13.38 27.07 -0.66
N GLY A 228 -12.35 26.26 -0.93
CA GLY A 228 -11.11 26.24 -0.11
C GLY A 228 -9.82 26.54 -0.86
N VAL A 229 -9.89 26.99 -2.11
CA VAL A 229 -8.72 27.29 -2.97
C VAL A 229 -8.62 28.78 -3.30
N VAL A 230 -9.70 29.54 -3.13
CA VAL A 230 -9.79 30.99 -3.38
C VAL A 230 -10.06 31.72 -2.07
#